data_AF-A0A1V6EUL9-F1
#
_entry.id   AF-A0A1V6EUL9-F1
#
_cell.length_a   1.000
_cell.length_b   1.000
_cell.length_c   1.000
_cell.angle_alpha   90.00
_cell.angle_beta   90.00
_cell.angle_gamma   90.00
#
_symmetry.space_group_name_H-M   'P 1'
#
loop_
_entity.id
_entity.type
_entity.pdbx_description
1 polymer ?
#
loop_
_entity_poly.entity_id
_entity_poly.type
_entity_poly.pdbx_seq_one_letter_code
_entity_poly.pdbx_strand_id
1 'polypeptide(L)' 'MATEDLAYLLRSMGLDTGIDLPALLALRAQVAGWLAGESLHGTIAQAGLPRTLTPAAALA' A
#
# COMPACT_ATOMS: atom_id res chain seq x y z
N MET A 1 -4.64 10.11 -5.52
CA MET A 1 -4.21 8.70 -5.63
C MET A 1 -2.97 8.54 -4.79
N ALA A 2 -2.87 7.48 -3.99
CA ALA A 2 -1.75 7.29 -3.07
C ALA A 2 -0.71 6.31 -3.60
N THR A 3 0.52 6.38 -3.06
CA THR A 3 1.63 5.50 -3.43
C THR A 3 1.29 4.01 -3.25
N GLU A 4 0.50 3.69 -2.23
CA GLU A 4 -0.02 2.35 -1.94
C GLU A 4 -0.96 1.83 -3.02
N ASP A 5 -1.80 2.71 -3.58
CA ASP A 5 -2.73 2.34 -4.66
C ASP A 5 -1.97 1.97 -5.94
N LEU A 6 -0.91 2.74 -6.25
CA LEU A 6 -0.03 2.46 -7.38
C LEU A 6 0.80 1.19 -7.15
N ALA A 7 1.37 1.01 -5.95
CA ALA A 7 2.13 -0.18 -5.60
C ALA A 7 1.27 -1.44 -5.67
N TYR A 8 0.02 -1.36 -5.19
CA TYR A 8 -0.95 -2.44 -5.32
C TYR A 8 -1.30 -2.73 -6.78
N LEU A 9 -1.56 -1.70 -7.59
CA LEU A 9 -1.88 -1.86 -9.01
C LEU A 9 -0.76 -2.56 -9.77
N LEU A 10 0.48 -2.10 -9.62
CA LEU A 10 1.66 -2.70 -10.25
C LEU A 10 1.82 -4.17 -9.84
N ARG A 11 1.63 -4.48 -8.56
CA ARG A 11 1.75 -5.84 -8.04
C ARG A 11 0.62 -6.76 -8.51
N SER A 12 -0.59 -6.23 -8.69
CA SER A 12 -1.72 -6.96 -9.27
C SER A 12 -1.50 -7.33 -10.74
N MET A 13 -0.64 -6.59 -11.44
CA MET A 13 -0.19 -6.90 -12.81
C MET A 13 1.02 -7.84 -12.85
N GLY A 14 1.49 -8.33 -11.71
CA GLY A 14 2.64 -9.22 -11.61
C GLY A 14 4.01 -8.52 -11.64
N LEU A 15 4.05 -7.19 -11.49
CA LEU A 15 5.30 -6.45 -11.39
C LEU A 15 5.77 -6.40 -9.93
N ASP A 16 7.01 -6.83 -9.69
CA ASP A 16 7.65 -6.63 -8.39
C ASP A 16 8.08 -5.17 -8.26
N THR A 17 7.55 -4.50 -7.23
CA THR A 17 7.88 -3.11 -6.92
C THR A 17 8.99 -3.01 -5.88
N GLY A 18 9.36 -4.12 -5.22
CA GLY A 18 10.25 -4.12 -4.06
C GLY A 18 9.68 -3.42 -2.83
N ILE A 19 8.40 -3.00 -2.86
CA ILE A 19 7.74 -2.30 -1.77
C ILE A 19 7.05 -3.30 -0.85
N ASP A 20 7.36 -3.22 0.44
CA ASP A 20 6.61 -3.90 1.49
C ASP A 20 5.29 -3.14 1.75
N LEU A 21 4.21 -3.56 1.09
CA LEU A 21 2.88 -2.95 1.24
C LEU A 21 2.35 -2.98 2.69
N PRO A 22 2.45 -4.10 3.44
CA PRO A 22 2.14 -4.11 4.87
C PRO A 22 2.90 -3.05 5.68
N ALA A 23 4.21 -2.93 5.50
CA ALA A 23 5.01 -1.92 6.20
C ALA A 23 4.62 -0.49 5.78
N LEU A 24 4.35 -0.27 4.49
CA LEU A 24 3.91 1.02 3.97
C LEU A 24 2.55 1.44 4.57
N LEU A 25 1.61 0.51 4.71
CA LEU A 25 0.32 0.77 5.36
C LEU A 25 0.46 1.07 6.85
N ALA A 26 1.36 0.37 7.55
CA ALA A 26 1.66 0.64 8.96
C ALA A 26 2.28 2.04 9.14
N LEU A 27 3.22 2.43 8.29
CA LEU A 27 3.79 3.78 8.27
C LEU A 27 2.71 4.83 8.02
N ARG A 28 1.81 4.57 7.07
CA ARG A 28 0.71 5.47 6.75
C ARG A 28 -0.22 5.71 7.93
N ALA A 29 -0.52 4.68 8.72
CA ALA A 29 -1.32 4.83 9.93
C ALA A 29 -0.65 5.78 10.96
N GLN A 30 0.69 5.76 11.06
CA GLN A 30 1.42 6.69 11.91
C GLN A 30 1.36 8.13 11.38
N VAL A 31 1.56 8.30 10.06
CA VAL A 31 1.46 9.61 9.39
C VAL A 31 0.07 10.21 9.53
N ALA A 32 -0.99 9.40 9.46
CA ALA A 32 -2.36 9.83 9.72
C ALA A 32 -2.55 10.39 11.14
N GLY A 33 -1.85 9.81 12.13
CA GLY A 33 -1.84 10.33 13.50
C GLY A 33 -1.10 11.65 13.64
N TRP A 34 0.00 11.84 12.90
CA TRP A 34 0.76 13.10 12.91
C TRP A 34 0.05 14.24 12.19
N LEU A 35 -0.69 13.92 11.13
CA LEU A 35 -1.49 14.85 10.34
C LEU A 35 -2.96 14.87 10.80
N ALA A 36 -3.22 14.61 12.08
CA ALA A 36 -4.56 14.62 12.64
C ALA A 36 -5.23 16.00 12.38
N GLY A 37 -6.12 16.05 11.40
CA GLY A 37 -6.74 17.27 10.89
C GLY A 37 -6.77 17.38 9.37
N GLU A 38 -5.95 16.61 8.65
CA GLU A 38 -5.96 16.54 7.19
C GLU A 38 -6.50 15.21 6.66
N SER A 39 -7.26 15.29 5.57
CA SER A 39 -7.82 14.10 4.89
C SER A 39 -6.76 13.42 4.03
N LEU A 40 -6.25 12.28 4.50
CA LEU A 40 -5.40 11.40 3.70
C LEU A 40 -6.24 10.55 2.73
N HIS A 41 -6.00 10.71 1.44
CA HIS A 41 -6.69 9.97 0.37
C HIS A 41 -5.91 8.70 0.01
N GLY A 42 -6.57 7.54 -0.03
CA GLY A 42 -5.97 6.29 -0.51
C GLY A 42 -6.94 5.12 -0.34
N THR A 43 -7.30 4.46 -1.43
CA THR A 43 -8.35 3.41 -1.41
C THR A 43 -7.85 2.17 -0.70
N ILE A 44 -6.59 1.77 -0.94
CA ILE A 44 -5.95 0.63 -0.26
C ILE A 44 -5.73 0.91 1.22
N ALA A 45 -5.47 2.16 1.59
CA ALA A 45 -5.34 2.54 3.00
C ALA A 45 -6.65 2.42 3.78
N GLN A 46 -7.80 2.68 3.13
CA GLN A 46 -9.12 2.60 3.75
C GLN A 46 -9.69 1.17 3.73
N ALA A 47 -9.49 0.42 2.64
CA ALA A 47 -10.03 -0.92 2.47
C ALA A 47 -9.10 -2.03 2.99
N GLY A 48 -7.81 -1.75 3.14
CA GLY A 48 -6.78 -2.76 3.38
C GLY A 48 -6.42 -3.56 2.12
N LEU A 49 -5.43 -4.45 2.25
CA LEU A 49 -4.99 -5.30 1.13
C LEU A 49 -5.99 -6.44 0.89
N PRO A 50 -6.40 -6.68 -0.37
CA PRO A 50 -7.21 -7.85 -0.72
C PRO A 50 -6.50 -9.15 -0.40
N ARG A 51 -7.24 -10.15 0.12
CA ARG A 51 -6.67 -11.47 0.48
C ARG A 51 -6.11 -12.25 -0.70
N THR A 52 -6.50 -11.87 -1.92
CA THR A 52 -6.02 -12.46 -3.19
C THR A 52 -4.67 -11.89 -3.62
N LEU A 53 -4.15 -10.86 -2.95
CA LEU A 53 -2.85 -10.30 -3.26
C LEU A 53 -1.75 -11.29 -2.84
N THR A 54 -1.23 -12.02 -3.82
CA THR A 54 -0.07 -12.90 -3.61
C THR A 54 1.17 -12.08 -3.22
N PRO A 55 2.07 -12.64 -2.39
CA PRO A 55 3.41 -12.09 -2.21
C PRO A 55 4.06 -11.94 -3.60
N ALA A 56 4.72 -10.81 -3.85
CA ALA A 56 5.53 -10.68 -5.05
C ALA A 56 6.61 -11.77 -4.99
N ALA A 57 6.76 -12.54 -6.07
CA ALA A 57 7.90 -13.42 -6.20
C ALA A 57 9.13 -12.53 -6.29
N ALA A 58 10.02 -12.62 -5.30
CA ALA A 58 11.28 -11.90 -5.32
C ALA A 58 12.02 -12.27 -6.62
N LEU A 59 12.37 -11.28 -7.44
CA LEU A 59 13.30 -11.51 -8.53
C LEU A 59 14.63 -11.99 -7.92
N ALA A 60 15.03 -13.21 -8.28
CA ALA A 60 16.31 -13.83 -7.91
C ALA A 60 17.47 -13.27 -8.73
#